data_AF-A0A3N5LFB1-F1
#
_entry.id   AF-A0A3N5LFB1-F1
#
_cell.length_a   1.000
_cell.length_b   1.000
_cell.length_c   1.000
_cell.angle_alpha   90.00
_cell.angle_beta   90.00
_cell.angle_gamma   90.00
#
_symmetry.space_group_name_H-M   'P 1'
#
loop_
_entity.id
_entity.type
_entity.pdbx_description
1 polymer ?
#
loop_
_entity_poly.entity_id
_entity_poly.type
_entity_poly.pdbx_seq_one_letter_code
_entity_poly.pdbx_strand_id
1 'polypeptide(L)'
;MTEPSPISESSRPDRGPIGKPRSIGLTILLAIVTLGIWTWVWSYWNGEELKSYRKQGLGGVVYLIFTIFISPVTMFVLANEVENLYVEEGEHPPVTTLWGLWFLLPLIGNIIWYVGVQGAINRFWQARGGSATPGLT
;
A
#
# COMPACT_ATOMS: atom_id res chain seq x y z
N MET A 1 -24.79 41.91 -9.14
CA MET A 1 -23.40 41.54 -8.80
C MET A 1 -23.50 40.21 -8.08
N THR A 2 -23.46 39.11 -8.82
CA THR A 2 -23.71 37.77 -8.29
C THR A 2 -22.43 37.29 -7.61
N GLU A 3 -22.50 37.07 -6.31
CA GLU A 3 -21.43 36.50 -5.51
C GLU A 3 -21.12 35.08 -6.03
N PRO A 4 -19.86 34.74 -6.35
CA PRO A 4 -19.51 33.39 -6.76
C PRO A 4 -19.78 32.44 -5.59
N SER A 5 -20.63 31.43 -5.83
CA SER A 5 -20.95 30.42 -4.82
C SER A 5 -19.67 29.80 -4.24
N PRO A 6 -19.59 29.60 -2.91
CA PRO A 6 -18.52 28.83 -2.32
C PRO A 6 -18.55 27.44 -2.95
N ILE A 7 -17.48 27.08 -3.65
CA ILE A 7 -17.22 25.73 -4.13
C ILE A 7 -17.42 24.79 -2.94
N SER A 8 -18.49 24.00 -3.00
CA SER A 8 -18.86 23.04 -1.98
C SER A 8 -17.70 22.05 -1.77
N GLU A 9 -17.15 22.02 -0.56
CA GLU A 9 -16.20 21.02 -0.04
C GLU A 9 -16.74 19.57 -0.06
N SER A 10 -17.89 19.32 -0.70
CA SER A 10 -18.80 18.21 -0.41
C SER A 10 -18.70 16.99 -1.35
N SER A 11 -17.52 16.58 -1.79
CA SER A 11 -17.42 15.32 -2.57
C SER A 11 -16.16 14.50 -2.33
N ARG A 12 -15.49 14.63 -1.18
CA ARG A 12 -14.51 13.60 -0.80
C ARG A 12 -15.28 12.33 -0.43
N PRO A 13 -14.98 11.17 -1.06
CA PRO A 13 -15.56 9.90 -0.64
C PRO A 13 -15.37 9.71 0.86
N ASP A 14 -16.33 9.12 1.55
CA ASP A 14 -16.18 8.76 2.97
C ASP A 14 -15.07 7.71 3.10
N ARG A 15 -13.86 8.16 3.45
CA ARG A 15 -12.68 7.31 3.61
C ARG A 15 -12.66 6.75 5.03
N GLY A 16 -12.22 5.50 5.13
CA GLY A 16 -12.01 4.85 6.42
C GLY A 16 -10.75 5.33 7.16
N PRO A 17 -10.35 4.61 8.22
CA PRO A 17 -9.22 5.00 9.05
C PRO A 17 -7.91 5.02 8.26
N ILE A 18 -7.05 5.98 8.58
CA ILE A 18 -5.70 6.11 8.02
C ILE A 18 -4.86 4.89 8.46
N GLY A 19 -4.13 4.29 7.51
CA GLY A 19 -3.22 3.19 7.78
C GLY A 19 -1.93 3.63 8.47
N LYS A 20 -1.04 2.67 8.75
CA LYS A 20 0.13 2.91 9.59
C LYS A 20 1.42 2.82 8.77
N PRO A 21 2.24 3.90 8.73
CA PRO A 21 3.54 3.87 8.07
C PRO A 21 4.48 2.81 8.68
N ARG A 22 5.13 2.00 7.82
CA ARG A 22 6.02 0.90 8.25
C ARG A 22 7.46 1.10 7.80
N SER A 23 8.41 0.78 8.68
CA SER A 23 9.83 0.87 8.38
C SER A 23 10.23 -0.18 7.33
N ILE A 24 10.74 0.30 6.21
CA ILE A 24 11.20 -0.53 5.08
C ILE A 24 12.37 -1.41 5.53
N GLY A 25 13.38 -0.81 6.17
CA GLY A 25 14.58 -1.53 6.62
C GLY A 25 14.28 -2.58 7.68
N LEU A 26 13.44 -2.27 8.67
CA LEU A 26 13.07 -3.23 9.71
C LEU A 26 12.21 -4.36 9.14
N THR A 27 11.31 -4.08 8.19
CA THR A 27 10.51 -5.14 7.56
C THR A 27 11.39 -6.06 6.72
N ILE A 28 12.34 -5.52 5.94
CA ILE A 28 13.31 -6.34 5.19
C ILE A 28 14.14 -7.20 6.16
N LEU A 29 14.64 -6.61 7.25
CA LEU A 29 15.40 -7.34 8.26
C LEU A 29 14.58 -8.49 8.85
N LEU A 30 13.33 -8.24 9.24
CA LEU A 30 12.43 -9.28 9.76
C LEU A 30 12.10 -10.33 8.70
N ALA A 31 11.89 -9.94 7.44
CA ALA A 31 11.69 -10.90 6.36
C ALA A 31 12.90 -11.84 6.21
N ILE A 32 14.13 -11.34 6.34
CA ILE A 32 15.34 -12.19 6.31
C ILE A 32 15.41 -13.08 7.56
N VAL A 33 15.30 -12.50 8.75
CA VAL A 33 15.42 -13.22 10.05
C VAL A 33 14.36 -14.30 10.20
N THR A 34 13.16 -14.08 9.67
CA THR A 34 12.04 -15.03 9.73
C THR A 34 11.91 -15.93 8.50
N LEU A 35 12.92 -15.94 7.61
CA LEU A 35 12.92 -16.73 6.37
C LEU A 35 11.67 -16.49 5.50
N GLY A 36 11.23 -15.25 5.42
CA GLY A 36 10.11 -14.81 4.60
C GLY A 36 8.76 -14.82 5.32
N ILE A 37 8.62 -15.43 6.50
CA ILE A 37 7.32 -15.52 7.21
C ILE A 37 6.75 -14.12 7.51
N TRP A 38 7.60 -13.15 7.84
CA TRP A 38 7.16 -11.77 8.07
C TRP A 38 6.47 -11.13 6.86
N THR A 39 6.79 -11.55 5.63
CA THR A 39 6.12 -11.05 4.42
C THR A 39 4.63 -11.39 4.38
N TRP A 40 4.23 -12.48 5.04
CA TRP A 40 2.83 -12.90 5.13
C TRP A 40 2.04 -11.95 6.03
N VAL A 41 2.57 -11.67 7.23
CA VAL A 41 1.99 -10.71 8.17
C VAL A 41 1.89 -9.32 7.54
N TRP A 42 2.97 -8.90 6.87
CA TRP A 42 3.02 -7.64 6.14
C TRP A 42 1.94 -7.56 5.04
N SER A 43 1.76 -8.62 4.23
CA SER A 43 0.76 -8.63 3.16
C SER A 43 -0.66 -8.52 3.71
N TYR A 44 -0.94 -9.20 4.83
CA TYR A 44 -2.22 -9.15 5.51
C TYR A 44 -2.53 -7.72 5.99
N TRP A 45 -1.62 -7.09 6.72
CA TRP A 45 -1.89 -5.76 7.27
C TRP A 45 -2.05 -4.68 6.20
N ASN A 46 -1.23 -4.67 5.16
CA ASN A 46 -1.40 -3.68 4.10
C ASN A 46 -2.72 -3.92 3.33
N GLY A 47 -3.09 -5.17 3.07
CA GLY A 47 -4.37 -5.49 2.45
C GLY A 47 -5.57 -5.03 3.27
N GLU A 48 -5.60 -5.32 4.58
CA GLU A 48 -6.68 -4.87 5.46
C GLU A 48 -6.74 -3.34 5.57
N GLU A 49 -5.61 -2.65 5.70
CA GLU A 49 -5.56 -1.19 5.82
C GLU A 49 -6.02 -0.48 4.56
N LEU A 50 -5.51 -0.90 3.39
CA LEU A 50 -5.89 -0.33 2.10
C LEU A 50 -7.39 -0.51 1.84
N LYS A 51 -7.93 -1.71 2.11
CA LYS A 51 -9.36 -1.97 2.02
C LYS A 51 -10.16 -1.14 3.03
N SER A 52 -9.70 -1.06 4.28
CA SER A 52 -10.40 -0.34 5.34
C SER A 52 -10.51 1.15 5.04
N TYR A 53 -9.44 1.75 4.50
CA TYR A 53 -9.40 3.14 4.09
C TYR A 53 -10.24 3.40 2.84
N ARG A 54 -10.07 2.59 1.78
CA ARG A 54 -10.78 2.80 0.51
C ARG A 54 -12.23 2.32 0.50
N LYS A 55 -12.62 1.46 1.45
CA LYS A 55 -13.90 0.70 1.45
C LYS A 55 -14.09 -0.17 0.20
N GLN A 56 -13.02 -0.40 -0.55
CA GLN A 56 -12.95 -1.13 -1.79
C GLN A 56 -11.63 -1.90 -1.85
N GLY A 57 -11.60 -2.97 -2.64
CA GLY A 57 -10.41 -3.77 -2.88
C GLY A 57 -10.36 -5.05 -2.06
N LEU A 58 -9.25 -5.76 -2.19
CA LEU A 58 -9.05 -7.06 -1.55
C LEU A 58 -8.62 -6.89 -0.09
N GLY A 59 -9.21 -7.70 0.79
CA GLY A 59 -8.83 -7.71 2.21
C GLY A 59 -7.51 -8.45 2.42
N GLY A 60 -6.88 -8.21 3.55
CA GLY A 60 -5.65 -8.85 4.00
C GLY A 60 -5.72 -10.37 4.04
N VAL A 61 -6.87 -10.98 4.35
CA VAL A 61 -7.01 -12.45 4.27
C VAL A 61 -6.79 -12.95 2.83
N VAL A 62 -7.31 -12.25 1.83
CA VAL A 62 -7.11 -12.61 0.41
C VAL A 62 -5.65 -12.40 0.02
N TYR A 63 -5.05 -11.30 0.45
CA TYR A 63 -3.61 -11.05 0.26
C TYR A 63 -2.73 -12.11 0.91
N LEU A 64 -3.08 -12.59 2.09
CA LEU A 64 -2.35 -13.65 2.78
C LEU A 64 -2.37 -14.94 1.97
N ILE A 65 -3.54 -15.33 1.46
CA ILE A 65 -3.71 -16.51 0.59
C ILE A 65 -2.87 -16.36 -0.68
N PHE A 66 -2.93 -15.22 -1.36
CA PHE A 66 -2.10 -14.98 -2.55
C PHE A 66 -0.62 -15.02 -2.22
N THR A 67 -0.18 -14.44 -1.10
CA THR A 67 1.24 -14.41 -0.74
C THR A 67 1.78 -15.81 -0.46
N ILE A 68 0.99 -16.67 0.20
CA ILE A 68 1.41 -18.04 0.53
C ILE A 68 1.42 -18.95 -0.71
N PHE A 69 0.38 -18.91 -1.54
CA PHE A 69 0.19 -19.89 -2.61
C PHE A 69 0.59 -19.40 -4.00
N ILE A 70 0.55 -18.07 -4.23
CA ILE A 70 0.76 -17.47 -5.55
C ILE A 70 1.47 -16.11 -5.40
N SER A 71 2.63 -16.09 -4.74
CA SER A 71 3.35 -14.85 -4.38
C SER A 71 3.49 -13.80 -5.50
N PRO A 72 3.70 -14.16 -6.79
CA PRO A 72 3.74 -13.17 -7.86
C PRO A 72 2.44 -12.38 -8.01
N VAL A 73 1.27 -12.98 -7.74
CA VAL A 73 -0.03 -12.29 -7.81
C VAL A 73 -0.10 -11.15 -6.80
N THR A 74 0.38 -11.36 -5.57
CA THR A 74 0.47 -10.28 -4.56
C THR A 74 1.24 -9.08 -5.09
N MET A 75 2.29 -9.29 -5.90
CA MET A 75 3.11 -8.20 -6.41
C MET A 75 2.35 -7.27 -7.36
N PHE A 76 1.54 -7.84 -8.25
CA PHE A 76 0.68 -7.04 -9.14
C PHE A 76 -0.50 -6.42 -8.39
N VAL A 77 -1.15 -7.22 -7.55
CA VAL A 77 -2.38 -6.81 -6.88
C VAL A 77 -2.11 -5.67 -5.89
N LEU A 78 -1.06 -5.77 -5.07
CA LEU A 78 -0.73 -4.70 -4.13
C LEU A 78 -0.24 -3.43 -4.82
N ALA A 79 0.55 -3.56 -5.89
CA ALA A 79 0.95 -2.41 -6.70
C ALA A 79 -0.27 -1.71 -7.33
N ASN A 80 -1.25 -2.48 -7.82
CA ASN A 80 -2.51 -1.96 -8.34
C ASN A 80 -3.37 -1.29 -7.26
N GLU A 81 -3.48 -1.86 -6.05
CA GLU A 81 -4.24 -1.20 -4.98
C GLU A 81 -3.60 0.13 -4.56
N VAL A 82 -2.26 0.20 -4.52
CA VAL A 82 -1.55 1.45 -4.25
C VAL A 82 -1.72 2.43 -5.41
N GLU A 83 -1.67 1.98 -6.66
CA GLU A 83 -1.95 2.83 -7.82
C GLU A 83 -3.35 3.46 -7.72
N ASN A 84 -4.37 2.64 -7.48
CA ASN A 84 -5.76 3.11 -7.34
C ASN A 84 -5.93 4.03 -6.11
N LEU A 85 -5.23 3.75 -5.02
CA LEU A 85 -5.23 4.59 -3.81
C LEU A 85 -4.83 6.03 -4.12
N TYR A 86 -3.78 6.23 -4.93
CA TYR A 86 -3.35 7.56 -5.36
C TYR A 86 -4.30 8.18 -6.39
N VAL A 87 -4.72 7.41 -7.41
CA VAL A 87 -5.58 7.89 -8.49
C VAL A 87 -6.94 8.38 -7.97
N GLU A 88 -7.56 7.65 -7.04
CA GLU A 88 -8.86 8.04 -6.47
C GLU A 88 -8.79 9.32 -5.62
N GLU A 89 -7.59 9.69 -5.17
CA GLU A 89 -7.34 10.93 -4.42
C GLU A 89 -6.90 12.07 -5.35
N GLY A 90 -6.89 11.84 -6.67
CA GLY A 90 -6.44 12.81 -7.68
C GLY A 90 -4.92 13.02 -7.66
N GLU A 91 -4.16 12.10 -7.08
CA GLU A 91 -2.70 12.15 -7.01
C GLU A 91 -2.04 11.27 -8.08
N HIS A 92 -0.83 11.63 -8.50
CA HIS A 92 -0.05 10.79 -9.41
C HIS A 92 0.56 9.59 -8.67
N PRO A 93 0.29 8.34 -9.10
CA PRO A 93 0.79 7.16 -8.41
C PRO A 93 2.31 7.00 -8.63
N PRO A 94 3.11 6.84 -7.55
CA PRO A 94 4.55 6.62 -7.68
C PRO A 94 4.90 5.19 -8.11
N VAL A 95 3.95 4.26 -7.97
CA VAL A 95 4.02 2.87 -8.43
C VAL A 95 2.76 2.52 -9.20
N THR A 96 2.90 1.73 -10.25
CA THR A 96 1.79 1.26 -11.09
C THR A 96 1.71 -0.26 -11.05
N THR A 97 0.63 -0.83 -11.58
CA THR A 97 0.41 -2.29 -11.64
C THR A 97 1.58 -3.02 -12.32
N LEU A 98 2.24 -2.41 -13.30
CA LEU A 98 3.41 -2.98 -13.98
C LEU A 98 4.63 -3.14 -13.07
N TRP A 99 4.67 -2.47 -11.91
CA TRP A 99 5.71 -2.74 -10.90
C TRP A 99 5.69 -4.20 -10.45
N GLY A 100 4.57 -4.92 -10.57
CA GLY A 100 4.52 -6.36 -10.33
C GLY A 100 5.58 -7.14 -11.13
N LEU A 101 6.00 -6.66 -12.32
CA LEU A 101 7.00 -7.30 -13.18
C LEU A 101 8.38 -7.46 -12.54
N TRP A 102 8.68 -6.75 -11.45
CA TRP A 102 9.91 -6.94 -10.70
C TRP A 102 10.07 -8.38 -10.15
N PHE A 103 8.99 -9.18 -10.08
CA PHE A 103 9.07 -10.60 -9.72
C PHE A 103 10.01 -11.41 -10.63
N LEU A 104 10.24 -10.96 -11.87
CA LEU A 104 11.15 -11.61 -12.83
C LEU A 104 12.61 -11.61 -12.36
N LEU A 105 12.97 -10.72 -11.42
CA LEU A 105 14.26 -10.66 -10.77
C LEU A 105 14.10 -11.10 -9.31
N PRO A 106 14.19 -12.41 -8.99
CA PRO A 106 13.67 -12.96 -7.74
C PRO A 106 14.32 -12.43 -6.47
N LEU A 107 15.58 -11.95 -6.51
CA LEU A 107 16.20 -11.33 -5.35
C LEU A 107 16.10 -9.81 -5.39
N ILE A 108 16.74 -9.19 -6.40
CA ILE A 108 16.86 -7.74 -6.49
C ILE A 108 15.50 -7.09 -6.78
N GLY A 109 14.70 -7.68 -7.66
CA GLY A 109 13.39 -7.15 -8.01
C GLY A 109 12.41 -7.20 -6.84
N ASN A 110 12.41 -8.27 -6.04
CA ASN A 110 11.59 -8.31 -4.81
C ASN A 110 11.93 -7.17 -3.84
N ILE A 111 13.22 -6.83 -3.70
CA ILE A 111 13.65 -5.69 -2.86
C ILE A 111 13.18 -4.37 -3.47
N ILE A 112 13.41 -4.14 -4.77
CA ILE A 112 13.00 -2.90 -5.44
C ILE A 112 11.49 -2.70 -5.35
N TRP A 113 10.73 -3.76 -5.63
CA TRP A 113 9.28 -3.75 -5.54
C TRP A 113 8.81 -3.42 -4.13
N TYR A 114 9.35 -4.10 -3.12
CA TYR A 114 8.98 -3.88 -1.73
C TYR A 114 9.26 -2.44 -1.29
N VAL A 115 10.46 -1.93 -1.58
CA VAL A 115 10.86 -0.55 -1.24
C VAL A 115 9.94 0.46 -1.93
N GLY A 116 9.63 0.25 -3.21
CA GLY A 116 8.74 1.14 -3.98
C GLY A 116 7.32 1.17 -3.43
N VAL A 117 6.71 -0.01 -3.26
CA VAL A 117 5.33 -0.16 -2.78
C VAL A 117 5.20 0.33 -1.34
N GLN A 118 6.08 -0.11 -0.42
CA GLN A 118 6.02 0.35 0.96
C GLN A 118 6.34 1.85 1.08
N GLY A 119 7.27 2.36 0.27
CA GLY A 119 7.58 3.78 0.21
C GLY A 119 6.39 4.62 -0.24
N ALA A 120 5.61 4.15 -1.22
CA ALA A 120 4.38 4.78 -1.66
C ALA A 120 3.31 4.75 -0.54
N ILE A 121 3.04 3.59 0.04
CA ILE A 121 2.08 3.45 1.15
C ILE A 121 2.44 4.38 2.32
N ASN A 122 3.72 4.44 2.71
CA ASN A 122 4.17 5.31 3.79
C ASN A 122 3.94 6.79 3.49
N ARG A 123 4.35 7.25 2.30
CA ARG A 123 4.14 8.65 1.89
C ARG A 123 2.66 9.00 1.89
N PHE A 124 1.82 8.10 1.38
CA PHE A 124 0.38 8.27 1.33
C PHE A 124 -0.23 8.46 2.73
N TRP A 125 0.13 7.59 3.68
CA TRP A 125 -0.37 7.68 5.06
C TRP A 125 0.18 8.90 5.80
N GLN A 126 1.46 9.21 5.63
CA GLN A 126 2.08 10.39 6.26
C GLN A 126 1.44 11.70 5.76
N ALA A 127 1.14 11.80 4.47
CA ALA A 127 0.42 12.95 3.91
C ALA A 127 -0.98 13.14 4.51
N ARG A 128 -1.56 12.10 5.11
CA ARG A 128 -2.90 12.09 5.72
C ARG A 128 -2.88 12.13 7.25
N GLY A 129 -1.73 12.41 7.86
CA GLY A 129 -1.60 12.51 9.33
C GLY A 129 -1.22 11.20 10.03
N GLY A 130 -0.80 10.17 9.27
CA GLY A 130 -0.14 8.99 9.83
C GLY A 130 1.21 9.34 10.47
N SER A 131 1.73 8.44 11.31
CA SER A 131 2.97 8.65 12.07
C SER A 131 4.14 9.11 11.19
N ALA A 132 4.81 10.20 11.59
CA ALA A 132 6.01 10.69 10.90
C ALA A 132 7.17 9.69 10.93
N THR A 133 7.25 8.88 11.99
CA THR A 133 8.27 7.85 12.16
C THR A 133 7.67 6.48 11.81
N PRO A 134 8.10 5.83 10.73
CA PRO A 134 7.61 4.51 10.37
C PRO A 134 7.99 3.44 11.41
N GLY A 135 7.01 2.68 11.90
CA GLY A 135 7.17 1.64 12.90
C GLY A 135 7.12 0.23 12.31
N LEU A 136 6.94 -0.79 13.17
CA LEU A 136 6.59 -2.15 12.72
C LEU A 136 5.08 -2.38 12.67
N THR A 137 4.31 -1.57 13.40
CA THR A 137 2.87 -1.65 13.52
C THR A 137 2.24 -0.29 13.46
#